data_AF-A0A225WWC2-F1
#
_entry.id   AF-A0A225WWC2-F1
#
_cell.length_a   1.000
_cell.length_b   1.000
_cell.length_c   1.000
_cell.angle_alpha   90.00
_cell.angle_beta   90.00
_cell.angle_gamma   90.00
#
_symmetry.space_group_name_H-M   'P 1'
#
loop_
_entity.id
_entity.type
_entity.pdbx_description
1 polymer ?
#
loop_
_entity_poly.entity_id
_entity_poly.type
_entity_poly.pdbx_seq_one_letter_code
_entity_poly.pdbx_strand_id
1 'polypeptide(L)'
;MRGLQMDMSNMDMSGMSGMSGMDMSTTSSSSTESSATVTSDEDFTCPVCGMSTKDMGYDNLNHIGFANGQTVYTCGMAARSFDDYSFEVTDTSYLAANVAEFIINSTDSTAYAECADSCDECADGIKDPVTGDDVTTANYQYVCLKNGQKIYFASVASKNEYLNNVNSEPRYVVDSVICENETCADAENITTLSAAAQAFVPDLSSSSRSGSTAASGSTGSSAAVSVNSPAGLAFAVASVLAAVAVIV
;
A
#
# COMPACT_ATOMS: atom_id res chain seq x y z
N MET A 1 -29.97 -47.65 68.45
CA MET A 1 -28.70 -48.31 68.11
C MET A 1 -27.95 -47.42 67.13
N ARG A 2 -26.69 -47.07 67.44
CA ARG A 2 -25.52 -46.86 66.54
C ARG A 2 -25.73 -46.09 65.22
N GLY A 3 -24.99 -45.04 64.86
CA GLY A 3 -23.75 -44.48 65.39
C GLY A 3 -22.93 -43.85 64.25
N LEU A 4 -22.49 -42.61 64.48
CA LEU A 4 -21.20 -41.97 64.17
C LEU A 4 -20.63 -41.94 62.72
N GLN A 5 -20.64 -40.73 62.19
CA GLN A 5 -19.60 -39.97 61.47
C GLN A 5 -18.15 -40.49 61.55
N MET A 6 -17.41 -40.41 60.43
CA MET A 6 -15.95 -40.23 60.40
C MET A 6 -15.48 -39.44 59.16
N ASP A 7 -14.75 -38.36 59.45
CA ASP A 7 -13.80 -37.63 58.60
C ASP A 7 -12.61 -38.50 58.18
N MET A 8 -11.98 -38.20 57.04
CA MET A 8 -10.63 -38.69 56.71
C MET A 8 -9.72 -37.54 56.26
N SER A 9 -8.85 -37.17 57.18
CA SER A 9 -7.76 -36.21 57.03
C SER A 9 -6.58 -36.77 56.22
N ASN A 10 -5.90 -35.85 55.51
CA ASN A 10 -4.45 -35.64 55.50
C ASN A 10 -3.52 -36.87 55.45
N MET A 11 -2.80 -37.06 54.34
CA MET A 11 -1.49 -37.76 54.35
C MET A 11 -0.45 -37.07 53.45
N ASP A 12 0.71 -36.93 54.09
CA ASP A 12 1.99 -36.29 53.79
C ASP A 12 2.68 -36.53 52.43
N MET A 13 3.50 -35.53 52.09
CA MET A 13 4.58 -35.59 51.10
C MET A 13 5.88 -36.07 51.73
N SER A 14 6.62 -36.99 51.09
CA SER A 14 8.08 -37.14 51.22
C SER A 14 8.70 -38.15 50.23
N GLY A 15 9.71 -37.69 49.47
CA GLY A 15 10.81 -38.48 48.88
C GLY A 15 10.57 -39.05 47.48
N MET A 16 11.50 -39.08 46.52
CA MET A 16 12.95 -38.82 46.51
C MET A 16 13.44 -38.65 45.05
N SER A 17 14.40 -37.74 44.88
CA SER A 17 15.65 -37.86 44.12
C SER A 17 15.67 -38.33 42.65
N GLY A 18 15.94 -37.37 41.76
CA GLY A 18 17.16 -37.35 40.93
C GLY A 18 17.19 -38.18 39.64
N MET A 19 17.31 -37.51 38.49
CA MET A 19 18.24 -37.88 37.42
C MET A 19 18.38 -36.77 36.38
N SER A 20 19.61 -36.67 35.88
CA SER A 20 20.23 -35.60 35.12
C SER A 20 19.74 -35.48 33.68
N GLY A 21 19.96 -34.31 33.09
CA GLY A 21 19.50 -33.94 31.77
C GLY A 21 20.04 -34.74 30.59
N MET A 22 19.36 -34.55 29.46
CA MET A 22 19.80 -34.75 28.09
C MET A 22 18.94 -33.85 27.20
N ASP A 23 19.65 -33.13 26.33
CA ASP A 23 19.20 -32.15 25.35
C ASP A 23 18.56 -32.79 24.11
N MET A 24 18.08 -31.94 23.20
CA MET A 24 17.75 -32.12 21.77
C MET A 24 16.33 -32.57 21.33
N SER A 25 15.57 -31.56 20.93
CA SER A 25 15.02 -31.39 19.57
C SER A 25 14.24 -32.54 18.94
N THR A 26 12.90 -32.42 18.97
CA THR A 26 12.07 -32.70 17.79
C THR A 26 11.00 -31.62 17.69
N THR A 27 11.31 -30.63 16.87
CA THR A 27 10.36 -29.73 16.24
C THR A 27 9.30 -30.58 15.55
N SER A 28 8.13 -30.71 16.16
CA SER A 28 6.94 -31.12 15.43
C SER A 28 6.52 -29.93 14.58
N SER A 29 7.17 -29.81 13.41
CA SER A 29 6.76 -28.92 12.34
C SER A 29 5.45 -29.43 11.76
N SER A 30 4.35 -29.15 12.45
CA SER A 30 3.06 -29.01 11.79
C SER A 30 2.88 -27.52 11.54
N SER A 31 3.44 -27.06 10.42
CA SER A 31 3.15 -25.76 9.83
C SER A 31 1.70 -25.77 9.38
N THR A 32 0.77 -25.59 10.31
CA THR A 32 -0.39 -24.77 10.00
C THR A 32 0.08 -23.35 10.19
N GLU A 33 0.54 -22.74 9.11
CA GLU A 33 0.53 -21.28 9.02
C GLU A 33 -0.93 -20.87 9.12
N SER A 34 -1.44 -20.78 10.35
CA SER A 34 -2.51 -19.86 10.62
C SER A 34 -1.91 -18.52 10.25
N SER A 35 -2.25 -18.03 9.06
CA SER A 35 -2.11 -16.65 8.69
C SER A 35 -2.82 -15.88 9.80
N ALA A 36 -2.08 -15.51 10.83
CA ALA A 36 -2.56 -14.56 11.81
C ALA A 36 -2.77 -13.32 10.95
N THR A 37 -4.03 -12.96 10.68
CA THR A 37 -4.33 -11.75 9.92
C THR A 37 -3.65 -10.61 10.65
N VAL A 38 -2.49 -10.18 10.14
CA VAL A 38 -1.82 -8.98 10.62
C VAL A 38 -2.62 -7.84 10.02
N THR A 39 -3.69 -7.46 10.70
CA THR A 39 -4.45 -6.26 10.35
C THR A 39 -3.63 -5.06 10.80
N SER A 40 -3.46 -4.09 9.91
CA SER A 40 -2.75 -2.86 10.26
C SER A 40 -3.54 -2.05 11.29
N ASP A 41 -2.84 -1.41 12.22
CA ASP A 41 -3.42 -0.46 13.18
C ASP A 41 -3.72 0.92 12.57
N GLU A 42 -3.22 1.19 11.37
CA GLU A 42 -3.46 2.43 10.63
C GLU A 42 -4.87 2.49 10.03
N ASP A 43 -5.50 3.65 10.07
CA ASP A 43 -6.77 3.90 9.40
C ASP A 43 -6.53 4.34 7.95
N PHE A 44 -7.03 3.56 7.00
CA PHE A 44 -6.91 3.85 5.59
C PHE A 44 -8.23 4.39 5.05
N THR A 45 -8.16 5.05 3.90
CA THR A 45 -9.36 5.47 3.18
C THR A 45 -9.57 4.57 1.96
N CYS A 46 -10.75 3.97 1.85
CA CYS A 46 -11.09 3.07 0.75
C CYS A 46 -10.98 3.80 -0.60
N PRO A 47 -10.28 3.26 -1.62
CA PRO A 47 -10.13 3.92 -2.91
C PRO A 47 -11.44 4.08 -3.68
N VAL A 48 -12.42 3.21 -3.40
CA VAL A 48 -13.72 3.17 -4.09
C VAL A 48 -14.73 4.16 -3.52
N CYS A 49 -14.86 4.20 -2.19
CA CYS A 49 -15.93 4.95 -1.50
C CYS A 49 -15.45 6.22 -0.79
N GLY A 50 -14.14 6.35 -0.52
CA GLY A 50 -13.60 7.45 0.27
C GLY A 50 -13.92 7.36 1.77
N MET A 51 -14.46 6.24 2.26
CA MET A 51 -14.72 6.03 3.69
C MET A 51 -13.54 5.33 4.36
N SER A 52 -13.44 5.54 5.68
CA SER A 52 -12.48 4.84 6.54
C SER A 52 -12.65 3.32 6.47
N THR A 53 -11.53 2.62 6.58
CA THR A 53 -11.47 1.14 6.60
C THR A 53 -11.50 0.57 8.02
N LYS A 54 -11.46 1.41 9.06
CA LYS A 54 -11.59 1.01 10.47
C LYS A 54 -12.89 1.45 11.11
N ASP A 55 -13.43 2.60 10.70
CA ASP A 55 -14.68 3.10 11.23
C ASP A 55 -15.83 2.12 11.01
N MET A 56 -16.89 2.29 11.80
CA MET A 56 -18.11 1.46 11.73
C MET A 56 -17.88 -0.04 12.01
N GLY A 57 -16.74 -0.41 12.60
CA GLY A 57 -16.40 -1.78 12.97
C GLY A 57 -15.81 -2.59 11.81
N TYR A 58 -15.28 -1.93 10.77
CA TYR A 58 -14.63 -2.60 9.65
C TYR A 58 -13.23 -3.11 9.99
N ASP A 59 -12.53 -2.46 10.93
CA ASP A 59 -11.26 -2.89 11.54
C ASP A 59 -10.22 -3.49 10.56
N ASN A 60 -10.13 -2.94 9.34
CA ASN A 60 -9.22 -3.41 8.28
C ASN A 60 -9.43 -4.88 7.87
N LEU A 61 -10.62 -5.44 8.08
CA LEU A 61 -10.95 -6.83 7.74
C LEU A 61 -11.29 -7.03 6.26
N ASN A 62 -11.38 -5.95 5.49
CA ASN A 62 -11.75 -5.95 4.07
C ASN A 62 -10.58 -5.39 3.25
N HIS A 63 -10.03 -6.18 2.33
CA HIS A 63 -8.87 -5.77 1.55
C HIS A 63 -8.64 -6.63 0.33
N ILE A 64 -7.84 -6.12 -0.61
CA ILE A 64 -7.26 -6.93 -1.68
C ILE A 64 -5.79 -7.19 -1.38
N GLY A 65 -5.35 -8.42 -1.57
CA GLY A 65 -3.94 -8.81 -1.47
C GLY A 65 -3.36 -8.99 -2.86
N PHE A 66 -2.23 -8.33 -3.10
CA PHE A 66 -1.40 -8.51 -4.27
C PHE A 66 -0.49 -9.74 -4.11
N ALA A 67 0.02 -10.24 -5.23
CA ALA A 67 1.10 -11.20 -5.23
C ALA A 67 2.24 -10.73 -4.31
N ASN A 68 2.85 -11.67 -3.59
CA ASN A 68 3.86 -11.41 -2.56
C ASN A 68 3.40 -10.62 -1.32
N GLY A 69 2.08 -10.46 -1.12
CA GLY A 69 1.50 -10.12 0.18
C GLY A 69 1.32 -8.64 0.49
N GLN A 70 1.51 -7.75 -0.49
CA GLN A 70 1.07 -6.35 -0.32
C GLN A 70 -0.45 -6.25 -0.29
N THR A 71 -0.99 -5.31 0.48
CA THR A 71 -2.43 -5.22 0.70
C THR A 71 -2.92 -3.79 0.51
N VAL A 72 -4.09 -3.64 -0.11
CA VAL A 72 -4.86 -2.38 -0.15
C VAL A 72 -6.19 -2.60 0.56
N TYR A 73 -6.44 -1.80 1.59
CA TYR A 73 -7.61 -1.91 2.45
C TYR A 73 -8.83 -1.23 1.83
N THR A 74 -10.02 -1.74 2.15
CA THR A 74 -11.30 -1.25 1.65
C THR A 74 -12.32 -1.12 2.77
N CYS A 75 -13.39 -0.37 2.50
CA CYS A 75 -14.53 -0.25 3.41
C CYS A 75 -15.39 -1.53 3.30
N GLY A 76 -15.86 -2.09 4.42
CA GLY A 76 -16.68 -3.31 4.46
C GLY A 76 -18.14 -3.08 4.09
N MET A 77 -18.41 -2.24 3.09
CA MET A 77 -19.77 -1.97 2.65
C MET A 77 -20.41 -3.20 2.02
N ALA A 78 -21.72 -3.32 2.21
CA ALA A 78 -22.53 -4.30 1.49
C ALA A 78 -22.42 -4.08 -0.03
N ALA A 79 -22.59 -5.18 -0.78
CA ALA A 79 -22.59 -5.13 -2.23
C ALA A 79 -23.61 -4.12 -2.78
N ARG A 80 -23.23 -3.44 -3.85
CA ARG A 80 -24.05 -2.42 -4.51
C ARG A 80 -23.90 -2.47 -6.03
N SER A 81 -24.84 -1.85 -6.73
CA SER A 81 -24.79 -1.74 -8.19
C SER A 81 -23.73 -0.72 -8.64
N PHE A 82 -23.02 -1.07 -9.71
CA PHE A 82 -22.10 -0.19 -10.43
C PHE A 82 -22.56 -0.11 -11.89
N ASP A 83 -22.37 1.04 -12.54
CA ASP A 83 -22.94 1.28 -13.88
C ASP A 83 -22.42 0.31 -14.95
N ASP A 84 -21.19 -0.21 -14.80
CA ASP A 84 -20.57 -1.17 -15.70
C ASP A 84 -21.10 -2.61 -15.56
N TYR A 85 -21.82 -2.93 -14.48
CA TYR A 85 -22.21 -4.30 -14.15
C TYR A 85 -23.71 -4.45 -13.89
N SER A 86 -24.28 -5.57 -14.35
CA SER A 86 -25.70 -5.88 -14.16
C SER A 86 -25.99 -6.63 -12.85
N PHE A 87 -25.03 -6.69 -11.93
CA PHE A 87 -25.09 -7.38 -10.65
C PHE A 87 -24.41 -6.53 -9.57
N GLU A 88 -24.77 -6.78 -8.31
CA GLU A 88 -24.18 -6.08 -7.18
C GLU A 88 -22.83 -6.70 -6.83
N VAL A 89 -21.86 -5.83 -6.50
CA VAL A 89 -20.54 -6.23 -6.01
C VAL A 89 -20.12 -5.37 -4.82
N THR A 90 -19.31 -5.96 -3.95
CA THR A 90 -18.62 -5.26 -2.87
C THR A 90 -17.57 -4.32 -3.43
N ASP A 91 -17.26 -3.27 -2.69
CA ASP A 91 -16.19 -2.34 -3.06
C ASP A 91 -14.83 -3.07 -3.12
N THR A 92 -14.60 -4.09 -2.28
CA THR A 92 -13.40 -4.94 -2.32
C THR A 92 -13.26 -5.66 -3.66
N SER A 93 -14.31 -6.37 -4.10
CA SER A 93 -14.31 -7.11 -5.36
C SER A 93 -14.27 -6.18 -6.57
N TYR A 94 -14.93 -5.01 -6.49
CA TYR A 94 -14.83 -3.98 -7.52
C TYR A 94 -13.41 -3.43 -7.64
N LEU A 95 -12.76 -3.09 -6.52
CA LEU A 95 -11.37 -2.64 -6.52
C LEU A 95 -10.43 -3.70 -7.09
N ALA A 96 -10.56 -4.96 -6.64
CA ALA A 96 -9.75 -6.08 -7.10
C ALA A 96 -9.76 -6.21 -8.63
N ALA A 97 -10.93 -6.10 -9.23
CA ALA A 97 -11.08 -6.18 -10.68
C ALA A 97 -10.57 -4.93 -11.40
N ASN A 98 -10.81 -3.75 -10.84
CA ASN A 98 -10.67 -2.46 -11.55
C ASN A 98 -9.58 -1.55 -10.96
N VAL A 99 -8.48 -2.09 -10.42
CA VAL A 99 -7.45 -1.27 -9.75
C VAL A 99 -6.99 -0.08 -10.62
N ALA A 100 -6.89 -0.28 -11.94
CA ALA A 100 -6.52 0.76 -12.92
C ALA A 100 -7.39 2.04 -12.84
N GLU A 101 -8.68 1.92 -12.52
CA GLU A 101 -9.61 3.06 -12.39
C GLU A 101 -9.28 3.96 -11.20
N PHE A 102 -8.59 3.40 -10.20
CA PHE A 102 -8.26 4.07 -8.94
C PHE A 102 -6.85 4.62 -8.91
N ILE A 103 -6.04 4.36 -9.94
CA ILE A 103 -4.67 4.88 -10.03
C ILE A 103 -4.70 6.38 -10.32
N ILE A 104 -3.96 7.13 -9.52
CA ILE A 104 -3.71 8.55 -9.74
C ILE A 104 -2.39 8.74 -10.49
N ASN A 105 -2.47 9.43 -11.63
CA ASN A 105 -1.34 9.81 -12.44
C ASN A 105 -0.53 10.93 -11.77
N SER A 106 0.80 10.90 -11.84
CA SER A 106 1.66 11.92 -11.20
C SER A 106 1.48 13.32 -11.79
N THR A 107 0.91 13.42 -13.01
CA THR A 107 0.53 14.69 -13.62
C THR A 107 -0.63 15.38 -12.91
N ASP A 108 -1.46 14.63 -12.16
CA ASP A 108 -2.51 15.21 -11.31
C ASP A 108 -1.92 15.59 -9.95
N SER A 109 -1.26 16.74 -9.89
CA SER A 109 -0.55 17.18 -8.68
C SER A 109 -1.43 17.30 -7.44
N THR A 110 -2.74 17.50 -7.60
CA THR A 110 -3.66 17.70 -6.48
C THR A 110 -4.09 16.36 -5.89
N ALA A 111 -4.55 15.42 -6.72
CA ALA A 111 -4.90 14.09 -6.24
C ALA A 111 -3.66 13.29 -5.82
N TYR A 112 -2.54 13.44 -6.54
CA TYR A 112 -1.32 12.71 -6.24
C TYR A 112 -0.69 13.16 -4.91
N ALA A 113 -0.97 14.38 -4.45
CA ALA A 113 -0.50 14.89 -3.16
C ALA A 113 -1.10 14.15 -1.96
N GLU A 114 -2.18 13.38 -2.13
CA GLU A 114 -2.72 12.51 -1.08
C GLU A 114 -1.76 11.36 -0.75
N CYS A 115 -0.90 10.96 -1.70
CA CYS A 115 0.13 9.97 -1.49
C CYS A 115 1.47 10.64 -1.19
N ALA A 116 1.82 10.70 0.09
CA ALA A 116 3.14 11.17 0.53
C ALA A 116 4.26 10.33 -0.12
N ASP A 117 5.32 11.00 -0.59
CA ASP A 117 6.57 10.39 -1.06
C ASP A 117 7.39 9.92 0.15
N SER A 118 6.83 8.93 0.85
CA SER A 118 7.42 8.16 1.95
C SER A 118 7.03 6.69 1.82
N CYS A 119 7.77 5.82 2.49
CA CYS A 119 7.42 4.42 2.67
C CYS A 119 7.81 4.03 4.08
N ASP A 120 6.97 4.41 5.04
CA ASP A 120 7.20 4.13 6.45
C ASP A 120 6.98 2.62 6.72
N GLU A 121 6.05 2.04 5.96
CA GLU A 121 5.66 0.62 5.94
C GLU A 121 6.74 -0.29 5.31
N CYS A 122 7.70 0.27 4.56
CA CYS A 122 8.84 -0.49 4.03
C CYS A 122 9.69 -1.14 5.14
N ALA A 123 9.62 -0.63 6.37
CA ALA A 123 10.30 -1.23 7.51
C ALA A 123 9.76 -2.63 7.87
N ASP A 124 8.51 -2.92 7.49
CA ASP A 124 7.81 -4.17 7.82
C ASP A 124 8.05 -5.28 6.78
N GLY A 125 8.90 -5.03 5.77
CA GLY A 125 9.32 -6.05 4.80
C GLY A 125 8.36 -6.22 3.62
N ILE A 126 8.06 -5.12 2.93
CA ILE A 126 7.19 -5.11 1.75
C ILE A 126 7.89 -5.76 0.54
N LYS A 127 7.14 -6.55 -0.23
CA LYS A 127 7.61 -7.23 -1.45
C LYS A 127 6.98 -6.68 -2.71
N ASP A 128 7.77 -6.47 -3.75
CA ASP A 128 7.29 -6.05 -5.07
C ASP A 128 6.23 -7.03 -5.62
N PRO A 129 5.04 -6.58 -6.06
CA PRO A 129 3.97 -7.46 -6.51
C PRO A 129 4.31 -8.20 -7.81
N VAL A 130 5.19 -7.64 -8.63
CA VAL A 130 5.57 -8.18 -9.93
C VAL A 130 6.76 -9.12 -9.79
N THR A 131 7.80 -8.70 -9.04
CA THR A 131 9.07 -9.44 -8.99
C THR A 131 9.30 -10.23 -7.70
N GLY A 132 8.63 -9.86 -6.60
CA GLY A 132 8.89 -10.41 -5.26
C GLY A 132 10.16 -9.86 -4.58
N ASP A 133 10.83 -8.88 -5.19
CA ASP A 133 12.01 -8.23 -4.62
C ASP A 133 11.66 -7.40 -3.38
N ASP A 134 12.63 -7.20 -2.49
CA ASP A 134 12.48 -6.35 -1.31
C ASP A 134 12.29 -4.87 -1.69
N VAL A 135 11.24 -4.27 -1.14
CA VAL A 135 10.98 -2.83 -1.21
C VAL A 135 11.45 -2.18 0.09
N THR A 136 12.42 -1.28 0.00
CA THR A 136 13.04 -0.59 1.12
C THR A 136 12.89 0.92 0.95
N THR A 137 13.13 1.67 2.02
CA THR A 137 13.16 3.14 1.99
C THR A 137 14.19 3.72 1.00
N ALA A 138 15.19 2.93 0.54
CA ALA A 138 16.19 3.37 -0.42
C ALA A 138 15.77 3.19 -1.89
N ASN A 139 14.99 2.16 -2.22
CA ASN A 139 14.66 1.77 -3.59
C ASN A 139 13.17 1.80 -3.92
N TYR A 140 12.29 2.08 -2.95
CA TYR A 140 10.86 2.04 -3.20
C TYR A 140 10.45 2.98 -4.33
N GLN A 141 9.62 2.47 -5.21
CA GLN A 141 8.76 3.24 -6.10
C GLN A 141 7.32 2.98 -5.65
N TYR A 142 6.38 3.84 -6.02
CA TYR A 142 4.98 3.60 -5.68
C TYR A 142 4.03 4.04 -6.79
N VAL A 143 2.85 3.44 -6.77
CA VAL A 143 1.65 3.88 -7.48
C VAL A 143 0.68 4.42 -6.44
N CYS A 144 0.20 5.63 -6.67
CA CYS A 144 -0.80 6.26 -5.82
C CYS A 144 -2.20 5.81 -6.22
N LEU A 145 -3.02 5.41 -5.26
CA LEU A 145 -4.45 5.18 -5.45
C LEU A 145 -5.24 6.37 -4.92
N LYS A 146 -6.48 6.53 -5.41
CA LYS A 146 -7.45 7.47 -4.84
C LYS A 146 -7.51 7.34 -3.33
N ASN A 147 -7.55 8.49 -2.64
CA ASN A 147 -7.63 8.57 -1.19
C ASN A 147 -6.36 8.08 -0.45
N GLY A 148 -5.20 8.13 -1.11
CA GLY A 148 -3.89 8.13 -0.43
C GLY A 148 -3.22 6.77 -0.21
N GLN A 149 -3.91 5.64 -0.45
CA GLN A 149 -3.27 4.32 -0.36
C GLN A 149 -2.27 4.11 -1.51
N LYS A 150 -1.23 3.29 -1.27
CA LYS A 150 -0.09 3.10 -2.18
C LYS A 150 0.12 1.62 -2.49
N ILE A 151 0.63 1.34 -3.69
CA ILE A 151 1.21 0.04 -4.07
C ILE A 151 2.70 0.28 -4.31
N TYR A 152 3.56 -0.47 -3.64
CA TYR A 152 5.01 -0.27 -3.67
C TYR A 152 5.71 -1.23 -4.63
N PHE A 153 6.84 -0.78 -5.19
CA PHE A 153 7.66 -1.55 -6.14
C PHE A 153 9.14 -1.36 -5.82
N ALA A 154 9.95 -2.38 -6.08
CA ALA A 154 11.39 -2.35 -5.82
C ALA A 154 12.17 -1.59 -6.90
N SER A 155 11.55 -1.32 -8.05
CA SER A 155 12.18 -0.65 -9.19
C SER A 155 11.18 0.11 -10.08
N VAL A 156 11.70 1.01 -10.92
CA VAL A 156 10.90 1.68 -11.96
C VAL A 156 10.43 0.68 -13.03
N ALA A 157 11.22 -0.37 -13.30
CA ALA A 157 10.90 -1.36 -14.30
C ALA A 157 9.65 -2.18 -13.91
N SER A 158 9.62 -2.71 -12.68
CA SER A 158 8.46 -3.45 -12.16
C SER A 158 7.23 -2.56 -11.99
N LYS A 159 7.39 -1.31 -11.54
CA LYS A 159 6.30 -0.31 -11.54
C LYS A 159 5.70 -0.14 -12.94
N ASN A 160 6.55 0.05 -13.95
CA ASN A 160 6.09 0.28 -15.32
C ASN A 160 5.49 -0.99 -15.93
N GLU A 161 6.01 -2.17 -15.61
CA GLU A 161 5.39 -3.44 -16.00
C GLU A 161 3.98 -3.55 -15.43
N TYR A 162 3.80 -3.23 -14.15
CA TYR A 162 2.47 -3.20 -13.54
C TYR A 162 1.52 -2.23 -14.25
N LEU A 163 1.94 -0.97 -14.42
CA LEU A 163 1.13 0.07 -15.04
C LEU A 163 0.73 -0.24 -16.49
N ASN A 164 1.56 -0.97 -17.24
CA ASN A 164 1.26 -1.35 -18.62
C ASN A 164 0.26 -2.51 -18.72
N ASN A 165 0.03 -3.27 -17.66
CA ASN A 165 -0.79 -4.48 -17.69
C ASN A 165 -2.00 -4.43 -16.75
N VAL A 166 -2.07 -3.48 -15.81
CA VAL A 166 -3.17 -3.35 -14.84
C VAL A 166 -4.55 -3.15 -15.47
N ASN A 167 -4.62 -2.68 -16.71
CA ASN A 167 -5.86 -2.52 -17.48
C ASN A 167 -6.06 -3.59 -18.59
N SER A 168 -5.28 -4.67 -18.57
CA SER A 168 -5.38 -5.74 -19.58
C SER A 168 -6.47 -6.76 -19.25
N GLU A 169 -6.63 -7.10 -17.97
CA GLU A 169 -7.65 -8.02 -17.47
C GLU A 169 -7.96 -7.73 -15.99
N PRO A 170 -9.13 -8.18 -15.48
CA PRO A 170 -9.44 -8.06 -14.06
C PRO A 170 -8.39 -8.74 -13.18
N ARG A 171 -8.08 -8.14 -12.03
CA ARG A 171 -7.22 -8.73 -10.99
C ARG A 171 -5.78 -9.00 -11.42
N TYR A 172 -5.24 -8.21 -12.36
CA TYR A 172 -3.81 -8.28 -12.69
C TYR A 172 -2.95 -8.12 -11.42
N VAL A 173 -2.12 -9.14 -11.12
CA VAL A 173 -1.30 -9.34 -9.91
C VAL A 173 -2.03 -9.31 -8.55
N VAL A 174 -3.36 -9.33 -8.53
CA VAL A 174 -4.15 -9.52 -7.30
C VAL A 174 -4.30 -11.01 -7.03
N ASP A 175 -3.90 -11.47 -5.85
CA ASP A 175 -3.89 -12.87 -5.43
C ASP A 175 -5.06 -13.22 -4.49
N SER A 176 -5.54 -12.23 -3.71
CA SER A 176 -6.66 -12.44 -2.78
C SER A 176 -7.61 -11.26 -2.72
N VAL A 177 -8.89 -11.57 -2.47
CA VAL A 177 -9.97 -10.60 -2.32
C VAL A 177 -10.73 -11.00 -1.06
N ILE A 178 -10.53 -10.26 0.03
CA ILE A 178 -10.96 -10.64 1.38
C ILE A 178 -12.00 -9.66 1.92
N CYS A 179 -13.12 -10.20 2.39
CA CYS A 179 -14.22 -9.51 3.05
C CYS A 179 -14.41 -10.14 4.43
N GLU A 180 -14.37 -9.33 5.49
CA GLU A 180 -14.53 -9.79 6.87
C GLU A 180 -13.60 -10.97 7.26
N ASN A 181 -12.33 -10.94 6.83
CA ASN A 181 -11.32 -12.03 6.97
C ASN A 181 -11.57 -13.32 6.17
N GLU A 182 -12.60 -13.38 5.33
CA GLU A 182 -12.85 -14.51 4.44
C GLU A 182 -12.79 -14.08 2.98
N THR A 183 -12.64 -15.02 2.05
CA THR A 183 -12.71 -14.68 0.63
C THR A 183 -14.10 -14.11 0.30
N CYS A 184 -14.15 -12.95 -0.35
CA CYS A 184 -15.42 -12.33 -0.75
C CYS A 184 -16.20 -13.28 -1.66
N ALA A 185 -17.50 -13.44 -1.40
CA ALA A 185 -18.37 -14.34 -2.17
C ALA A 185 -18.51 -13.94 -3.65
N ASP A 186 -18.25 -12.69 -3.97
CA ASP A 186 -18.35 -12.08 -5.29
C ASP A 186 -16.99 -11.79 -5.94
N ALA A 187 -15.88 -12.29 -5.36
CA ALA A 187 -14.51 -12.01 -5.76
C ALA A 187 -14.23 -12.19 -7.26
N GLU A 188 -14.89 -13.17 -7.89
CA GLU A 188 -14.68 -13.57 -9.29
C GLU A 188 -15.82 -13.15 -10.24
N ASN A 189 -16.87 -12.50 -9.73
CA ASN A 189 -18.06 -12.18 -10.54
C ASN A 189 -17.73 -11.24 -11.71
N ILE A 190 -16.81 -10.30 -11.47
CA ILE A 190 -16.34 -9.39 -12.51
C ILE A 190 -15.36 -10.13 -13.41
N THR A 191 -15.73 -10.32 -14.68
CA THR A 191 -14.90 -11.00 -15.69
C THR A 191 -14.42 -10.08 -16.80
N THR A 192 -14.92 -8.85 -16.82
CA THR A 192 -14.52 -7.79 -17.75
C THR A 192 -14.30 -6.51 -16.96
N LEU A 193 -13.26 -5.76 -17.30
CA LEU A 193 -12.95 -4.46 -16.67
C LEU A 193 -14.07 -3.44 -16.87
N SER A 194 -14.20 -2.49 -15.94
CA SER A 194 -15.03 -1.29 -16.11
C SER A 194 -14.54 -0.46 -17.30
N ALA A 195 -15.42 0.35 -17.88
CA ALA A 195 -15.03 1.25 -18.97
C ALA A 195 -13.90 2.21 -18.56
N ALA A 196 -13.90 2.66 -17.29
CA ALA A 196 -12.87 3.54 -16.76
C ALA A 196 -11.52 2.83 -16.57
N ALA A 197 -11.52 1.58 -16.08
CA ALA A 197 -10.31 0.77 -15.97
C ALA A 197 -9.70 0.50 -17.36
N GLN A 198 -10.52 0.16 -18.36
CA GLN A 198 -10.06 -0.04 -19.75
C GLN A 198 -9.48 1.25 -20.37
N ALA A 199 -10.04 2.41 -20.02
CA ALA A 199 -9.59 3.71 -20.52
C ALA A 199 -8.32 4.23 -19.82
N PHE A 200 -7.79 3.52 -18.82
CA PHE A 200 -6.60 3.92 -18.11
C PHE A 200 -5.41 4.07 -19.06
N VAL A 201 -4.68 5.18 -18.92
CA VAL A 201 -3.44 5.45 -19.65
C VAL A 201 -2.32 5.63 -18.63
N PRO A 202 -1.30 4.77 -18.64
CA PRO A 202 -0.25 4.79 -17.63
C PRO A 202 0.65 6.01 -17.75
N ASP A 203 1.02 6.56 -16.59
CA ASP A 203 2.12 7.52 -16.49
C ASP A 203 3.43 6.82 -16.23
N LEU A 204 4.24 6.71 -17.28
CA LEU A 204 5.57 6.13 -17.19
C LEU A 204 6.63 7.17 -16.86
N SER A 205 6.22 8.40 -16.54
CA SER A 205 7.14 9.44 -16.10
C SER A 205 7.87 8.97 -14.84
N SER A 206 9.19 9.08 -14.85
CA SER A 206 9.99 8.91 -13.66
C SER A 206 9.68 10.10 -12.74
N SER A 207 8.95 9.86 -11.65
CA SER A 207 9.01 10.72 -10.46
C SER A 207 10.48 10.75 -10.05
N SER A 208 11.19 11.72 -10.60
CA SER A 208 12.62 11.83 -10.46
C SER A 208 12.80 12.30 -9.03
N ARG A 209 13.16 11.38 -8.13
CA ARG A 209 13.71 11.78 -6.84
C ARG A 209 14.85 12.72 -7.17
N SER A 210 14.62 14.02 -7.03
CA SER A 210 15.65 15.03 -7.04
C SER A 210 16.42 14.90 -5.73
N GLY A 211 17.05 13.75 -5.54
CA GLY A 211 18.10 13.55 -4.56
C GLY A 211 19.29 14.34 -5.05
N SER A 212 19.32 15.62 -4.70
CA SER A 212 20.51 16.43 -4.75
C SER A 212 21.53 15.76 -3.84
N THR A 213 22.40 14.91 -4.38
CA THR A 213 23.64 14.53 -3.72
C THR A 213 24.54 15.77 -3.74
N ALA A 214 24.29 16.70 -2.82
CA ALA A 214 25.26 17.70 -2.43
C ALA A 214 26.34 16.98 -1.60
N ALA A 215 27.22 16.26 -2.28
CA ALA A 215 28.54 15.96 -1.75
C ALA A 215 29.32 17.28 -1.72
N SER A 216 29.27 18.00 -0.60
CA SER A 216 30.21 19.08 -0.33
C SER A 216 31.03 18.70 0.89
N GLY A 217 32.28 18.37 0.59
CA GLY A 217 33.32 18.12 1.55
C GLY A 217 33.56 19.31 2.48
N SER A 218 34.09 18.93 3.63
CA SER A 218 34.48 19.73 4.78
C SER A 218 35.49 20.85 4.51
N THR A 219 35.31 21.94 5.25
CA THR A 219 36.33 22.77 5.92
C THR A 219 37.20 23.71 5.09
N GLY A 220 37.01 25.01 5.31
CA GLY A 220 37.96 26.06 4.96
C GLY A 220 37.46 27.46 5.32
N SER A 221 37.72 27.90 6.55
CA SER A 221 37.53 29.29 7.01
C SER A 221 38.27 30.30 6.14
N SER A 222 37.66 31.45 5.83
CA SER A 222 38.28 32.78 5.86
C SER A 222 37.25 33.91 5.63
N ALA A 223 37.47 35.00 6.35
CA ALA A 223 36.62 36.18 6.44
C ALA A 223 36.75 37.14 5.23
N ALA A 224 35.66 37.90 5.03
CA ALA A 224 35.50 39.26 4.49
C ALA A 224 36.50 39.82 3.46
N VAL A 225 35.97 40.42 2.38
CA VAL A 225 36.00 41.90 2.18
C VAL A 225 35.06 42.33 1.04
N SER A 226 34.32 43.39 1.32
CA SER A 226 33.55 44.22 0.40
C SER A 226 34.47 45.09 -0.45
N VAL A 227 34.22 45.18 -1.77
CA VAL A 227 34.57 46.36 -2.60
C VAL A 227 33.65 46.49 -3.83
N ASN A 228 32.84 47.54 -3.80
CA ASN A 228 32.53 48.54 -4.84
C ASN A 228 32.42 48.17 -6.34
N SER A 229 31.22 48.45 -6.88
CA SER A 229 30.80 49.00 -8.19
C SER A 229 31.84 49.87 -8.95
N PRO A 230 31.74 50.11 -10.30
CA PRO A 230 30.52 50.65 -10.95
C PRO A 230 30.26 50.34 -12.45
N ALA A 231 29.16 50.95 -12.93
CA ALA A 231 28.69 51.15 -14.32
C ALA A 231 28.08 49.90 -14.98
N GLY A 232 26.82 49.89 -15.44
CA GLY A 232 25.95 50.96 -15.90
C GLY A 232 25.53 50.58 -17.31
N LEU A 233 24.23 50.36 -17.55
CA LEU A 233 23.50 50.59 -18.80
C LEU A 233 22.09 50.00 -18.66
N ALA A 234 21.13 50.91 -18.50
CA ALA A 234 19.71 50.63 -18.65
C ALA A 234 19.38 50.52 -20.15
N PHE A 235 18.55 49.56 -20.53
CA PHE A 235 17.67 49.72 -21.69
C PHE A 235 16.28 49.15 -21.41
N ALA A 236 15.30 49.92 -21.86
CA ALA A 236 13.90 49.87 -21.56
C ALA A 236 13.12 48.96 -22.52
N VAL A 237 12.00 48.47 -21.97
CA VAL A 237 10.72 48.01 -22.54
C VAL A 237 10.50 48.15 -24.05
N ALA A 238 9.94 47.10 -24.68
CA ALA A 238 8.88 47.24 -25.68
C ALA A 238 8.08 45.94 -25.84
N SER A 239 6.81 45.98 -25.44
CA SER A 239 5.77 45.03 -25.80
C SER A 239 5.41 45.17 -27.28
N VAL A 240 5.17 44.06 -27.99
CA VAL A 240 4.48 44.07 -29.28
C VAL A 240 3.38 43.02 -29.26
N LEU A 241 2.13 43.50 -29.15
CA LEU A 241 0.95 42.78 -29.61
C LEU A 241 0.99 42.76 -31.15
N ALA A 242 0.75 41.58 -31.74
CA ALA A 242 0.33 41.49 -33.13
C ALA A 242 -0.89 40.57 -33.21
N ALA A 243 -2.06 41.19 -33.39
CA ALA A 243 -3.25 40.57 -33.95
C ALA A 243 -3.17 40.71 -35.47
N VAL A 244 -3.40 39.62 -36.22
CA VAL A 244 -3.81 39.69 -37.62
C VAL A 244 -4.92 38.68 -37.87
N ALA A 245 -5.96 39.19 -38.53
CA ALA A 245 -7.23 38.57 -38.85
C ALA A 245 -7.16 37.62 -40.06
N VAL A 246 -8.05 36.62 -40.01
CA VAL A 246 -8.96 36.09 -41.05
C VAL A 246 -8.68 36.46 -42.51
N ILE A 247 -8.67 35.44 -43.39
CA ILE A 247 -9.50 35.22 -44.59
C ILE A 247 -8.81 34.13 -45.44
N VAL A 248 -9.45 32.96 -45.60
CA VAL A 248 -9.98 32.38 -46.85
C VAL A 248 -11.04 31.35 -46.46
#